data_AF-A0A7Y5Q834-F1
#
_entry.id   AF-A0A7Y5Q834-F1
#
_cell.length_a   1.000
_cell.length_b   1.000
_cell.length_c   1.000
_cell.angle_alpha   90.00
_cell.angle_beta   90.00
_cell.angle_gamma   90.00
#
_symmetry.space_group_name_H-M   'P 1'
#
loop_
_entity.id
_entity.type
_entity.pdbx_description
1 polymer ?
#
loop_
_entity_poly.entity_id
_entity_poly.type
_entity_poly.pdbx_seq_one_letter_code
_entity_poly.pdbx_strand_id
1 'polypeptide(L)'
;MALGPQALTTVPALRAQLAGGATDDTTGRLAEASLAALIERASAAIEGYCDRVLLAPTDDQTYHLDGNGEQRLVLPEWPIAALTSLRIDGEDIAPRGDGPSGYVAREAEGWLDLRGHTFTVGLGNIEVVGRLGYDPVLALSERRHRRALADLEAACLLL
;
A
#
# COMPACT_ATOMS: atom_id res chain seq x y z
N MET A 1 1.85 20.96 12.01
CA MET A 1 2.62 19.77 11.62
C MET A 1 1.86 19.14 10.47
N ALA A 2 2.50 18.89 9.34
CA ALA A 2 1.85 18.22 8.22
C ALA A 2 1.67 16.73 8.57
N LEU A 3 0.59 16.12 8.09
CA LEU A 3 0.39 14.67 8.18
C LEU A 3 1.46 13.96 7.35
N GLY A 4 1.93 12.82 7.84
CA GLY A 4 2.81 11.92 7.14
C GLY A 4 2.12 11.28 5.93
N PRO A 5 2.92 10.74 4.98
CA PRO A 5 2.38 10.10 3.78
C PRO A 5 1.58 8.81 4.07
N GLN A 6 1.72 8.24 5.27
CA GLN A 6 1.01 7.04 5.72
C GLN A 6 -0.23 7.34 6.58
N ALA A 7 -0.63 8.61 6.69
CA ALA A 7 -1.83 8.97 7.42
C ALA A 7 -3.09 8.40 6.73
N LEU A 8 -3.86 7.58 7.46
CA LEU A 8 -5.04 6.89 6.92
C LEU A 8 -6.29 7.76 6.83
N THR A 9 -6.26 8.95 7.42
CA THR A 9 -7.36 9.93 7.35
C THR A 9 -6.80 11.36 7.37
N THR A 10 -7.69 12.35 7.29
CA THR A 10 -7.35 13.77 7.26
C THR A 10 -7.90 14.52 8.47
N VAL A 11 -7.26 15.63 8.84
CA VAL A 11 -7.75 16.48 9.95
C VAL A 11 -9.20 16.96 9.72
N PRO A 12 -9.62 17.36 8.50
CA PRO A 12 -11.02 17.70 8.25
C PRO A 12 -11.99 16.53 8.49
N ALA A 13 -11.63 15.31 8.08
CA ALA A 13 -12.47 14.12 8.29
C ALA A 13 -12.64 13.80 9.78
N LEU A 14 -11.53 13.78 10.54
CA LEU A 14 -11.58 13.59 11.99
C LEU A 14 -12.39 14.70 12.68
N ARG A 15 -12.22 15.95 12.26
CA ARG A 15 -12.99 17.07 12.81
C ARG A 15 -14.48 16.93 12.52
N ALA A 16 -14.86 16.51 11.31
CA ALA A 16 -16.26 16.31 10.96
C ALA A 16 -16.90 15.20 11.80
N GLN A 17 -16.17 14.09 12.03
CA GLN A 17 -16.62 13.00 12.89
C GLN A 17 -16.84 13.47 14.34
N LEU A 18 -15.87 14.19 14.92
CA LEU A 18 -15.96 14.72 16.29
C LEU A 18 -17.10 15.75 16.43
N ALA A 19 -17.28 16.62 15.44
CA ALA A 19 -18.37 17.62 15.45
C ALA A 19 -19.76 16.97 15.35
N GLY A 20 -19.88 15.78 14.75
CA GLY A 20 -21.10 14.96 14.75
C GLY A 20 -21.49 14.43 16.13
N GLY A 21 -20.60 14.51 17.13
CA GLY A 21 -20.83 14.14 18.52
C GLY A 21 -20.51 15.30 19.48
N ALA A 22 -21.41 16.29 19.55
CA ALA A 22 -21.45 17.35 20.58
C ALA A 22 -20.10 18.00 20.94
N THR A 23 -19.61 18.91 20.08
CA THR A 23 -18.68 19.95 20.52
C THR A 23 -19.28 21.32 20.25
N ASP A 24 -20.01 21.84 21.23
CA ASP A 24 -20.50 23.21 21.22
C ASP A 24 -19.29 24.16 21.36
N ASP A 25 -18.98 24.86 20.28
CA ASP A 25 -17.84 25.77 20.19
C ASP A 25 -18.13 27.04 21.01
N THR A 26 -17.36 27.27 22.07
CA THR A 26 -17.13 28.67 22.49
C THR A 26 -15.69 28.97 22.90
N THR A 27 -14.81 27.98 23.14
CA THR A 27 -13.37 28.28 23.38
C THR A 27 -12.39 27.10 23.22
N GLY A 28 -12.80 25.94 22.70
CA GLY A 28 -12.09 24.66 22.92
C GLY A 28 -11.66 23.88 21.68
N ARG A 29 -11.23 24.53 20.59
CA ARG A 29 -10.73 23.80 19.42
C ARG A 29 -9.42 23.09 19.78
N LEU A 30 -9.39 21.76 19.64
CA LEU A 30 -8.13 21.02 19.65
C LEU A 30 -7.24 21.62 18.55
N ALA A 31 -6.00 21.94 18.92
CA ALA A 31 -5.02 22.45 17.98
C ALA A 31 -4.84 21.44 16.83
N GLU A 32 -4.70 21.94 15.61
CA GLU A 32 -4.50 21.11 14.42
C GLU A 32 -3.31 20.14 14.57
N ALA A 33 -2.25 20.59 15.26
CA ALA A 33 -1.10 19.75 15.59
C ALA A 33 -1.48 18.56 16.49
N SER A 34 -2.40 18.72 17.43
CA SER A 34 -2.86 17.64 18.31
C SER A 34 -3.71 16.63 17.54
N LEU A 35 -4.59 17.10 16.65
CA LEU A 35 -5.38 16.22 15.78
C LEU A 35 -4.50 15.45 14.81
N ALA A 36 -3.52 16.11 14.20
CA ALA A 36 -2.53 15.45 13.35
C ALA A 36 -1.76 14.37 14.13
N ALA A 37 -1.28 14.68 15.34
CA ALA A 37 -0.57 13.70 16.18
C ALA A 37 -1.44 12.50 16.58
N LEU A 38 -2.76 12.68 16.77
CA LEU A 38 -3.69 11.57 17.01
C LEU A 38 -3.84 10.69 15.76
N ILE A 39 -4.00 11.29 14.58
CA ILE A 39 -4.09 10.57 13.31
C ILE A 39 -2.83 9.75 13.05
N GLU A 40 -1.65 10.32 13.26
CA GLU A 40 -0.38 9.60 13.11
C GLU A 40 -0.29 8.40 14.05
N ARG A 41 -0.67 8.59 15.32
CA ARG A 41 -0.64 7.50 16.31
C ARG A 41 -1.64 6.39 16.00
N ALA A 42 -2.85 6.74 15.56
CA ALA A 42 -3.86 5.77 15.16
C ALA A 42 -3.45 5.02 13.90
N SER A 43 -2.92 5.72 12.89
CA SER A 43 -2.42 5.12 11.66
C SER A 43 -1.27 4.15 11.94
N ALA A 44 -0.27 4.58 12.71
CA ALA A 44 0.85 3.73 13.12
C ALA A 44 0.41 2.52 13.98
N ALA A 45 -0.63 2.67 14.81
CA ALA A 45 -1.18 1.56 15.58
C ALA A 45 -1.86 0.52 14.68
N ILE A 46 -2.58 0.95 13.64
CA ILE A 46 -3.19 0.05 12.66
C ILE A 46 -2.11 -0.66 11.84
N GLU A 47 -1.12 0.07 11.31
CA GLU A 47 0.00 -0.53 10.57
C GLU A 47 0.77 -1.54 11.44
N GLY A 48 1.06 -1.19 12.70
CA GLY A 48 1.72 -2.08 13.65
C GLY A 48 0.87 -3.31 14.02
N TYR A 49 -0.46 -3.19 14.05
CA TYR A 49 -1.35 -4.34 14.24
C TYR A 49 -1.38 -5.26 13.01
N CYS A 50 -1.36 -4.67 11.82
CA CYS A 50 -1.32 -5.40 10.55
C CYS A 50 0.07 -5.94 10.19
N ASP A 51 1.12 -5.46 10.87
CA ASP A 51 2.54 -5.71 10.59
C ASP A 51 2.94 -5.36 9.14
N ARG A 52 2.36 -4.28 8.61
CA ARG A 52 2.38 -3.96 7.17
C ARG A 52 2.26 -2.47 6.89
N VAL A 53 2.84 -2.04 5.77
CA VAL A 53 2.60 -0.70 5.20
C VAL A 53 1.34 -0.75 4.34
N LEU A 54 0.33 0.02 4.72
CA LEU A 54 -1.01 -0.13 4.13
C LEU A 54 -1.22 0.74 2.89
N LEU A 55 -0.71 1.97 2.87
CA LEU A 55 -0.82 2.83 1.69
C LEU A 55 0.35 2.61 0.75
N ALA A 56 0.05 2.62 -0.55
CA ALA A 56 1.08 2.60 -1.55
C ALA A 56 1.96 3.87 -1.41
N PRO A 57 3.29 3.75 -1.45
CA PRO A 57 4.17 4.92 -1.45
C PRO A 57 3.89 5.79 -2.68
N THR A 58 4.18 7.08 -2.58
CA THR A 58 4.01 8.01 -3.71
C THR A 58 4.98 7.68 -4.85
N ASP A 59 6.23 7.38 -4.50
CA ASP A 59 7.29 7.05 -5.44
C ASP A 59 7.56 5.54 -5.48
N ASP A 60 8.04 5.06 -6.64
CA ASP A 60 8.47 3.67 -6.81
C ASP A 60 9.54 3.28 -5.78
N GLN A 61 9.38 2.08 -5.22
CA GLN A 61 10.33 1.47 -4.31
C GLN A 61 10.98 0.24 -4.97
N THR A 62 12.22 -0.03 -4.59
CA THR A 62 12.95 -1.23 -5.00
C THR A 62 12.85 -2.28 -3.89
N TYR A 63 12.34 -3.46 -4.25
CA TYR A 63 12.25 -4.62 -3.38
C TYR A 63 13.22 -5.69 -3.87
N HIS A 64 14.15 -6.10 -3.01
CA HIS A 64 15.02 -7.24 -3.26
C HIS A 64 14.44 -8.48 -2.58
N LEU A 65 14.20 -9.52 -3.36
CA LEU A 65 13.53 -10.75 -2.92
C LEU A 65 14.39 -11.97 -3.26
N ASP A 66 14.22 -12.99 -2.45
CA ASP A 66 14.87 -14.28 -2.64
C ASP A 66 14.02 -15.14 -3.58
N GLY A 67 14.66 -15.68 -4.61
CA GLY A 67 14.01 -16.63 -5.49
C GLY A 67 13.95 -18.03 -4.91
N ASN A 68 12.84 -18.72 -5.19
CA ASN A 68 12.48 -20.01 -4.60
C ASN A 68 12.49 -21.18 -5.61
N GLY A 69 12.83 -20.92 -6.87
CA GLY A 69 12.79 -21.91 -7.95
C GLY A 69 11.38 -22.16 -8.50
N GLU A 70 10.36 -21.47 -7.99
CA GLU A 70 8.97 -21.65 -8.39
C GLU A 70 8.55 -20.66 -9.47
N GLN A 71 7.34 -20.85 -9.99
CA GLN A 71 6.71 -19.90 -10.93
C GLN A 71 5.95 -18.78 -10.23
N ARG A 72 5.88 -18.79 -8.90
CA ARG A 72 5.15 -17.79 -8.12
C ARG A 72 6.09 -17.13 -7.12
N LEU A 73 6.00 -15.80 -7.07
CA LEU A 73 6.68 -14.97 -6.09
C LEU A 73 5.65 -14.12 -5.35
N VAL A 74 5.60 -14.25 -4.04
CA VAL A 74 4.76 -13.41 -3.17
C VAL A 74 5.54 -12.14 -2.85
N LEU A 75 4.90 -10.99 -3.05
CA LEU A 75 5.50 -9.69 -2.73
C LEU A 75 5.29 -9.36 -1.24
N PRO A 76 6.17 -8.55 -0.65
CA PRO A 76 6.11 -8.23 0.78
C PRO A 76 4.85 -7.45 1.15
N GLU A 77 4.30 -6.68 0.20
CA GLU A 77 3.11 -5.87 0.41
C GLU A 77 2.07 -6.09 -0.69
N TRP A 78 0.80 -5.88 -0.32
CA TRP A 78 -0.35 -6.07 -1.21
C TRP A 78 -1.44 -5.03 -0.94
N PRO A 79 -2.22 -4.62 -1.96
CA PRO A 79 -2.16 -5.02 -3.37
C PRO A 79 -0.96 -4.42 -4.14
N ILE A 80 -0.75 -4.85 -5.39
CA ILE A 80 0.21 -4.21 -6.32
C ILE A 80 -0.49 -3.00 -6.93
N ALA A 81 -0.06 -1.78 -6.57
CA ALA A 81 -0.62 -0.57 -7.14
C ALA A 81 -0.01 -0.27 -8.53
N ALA A 82 1.29 -0.47 -8.66
CA ALA A 82 1.98 -0.38 -9.94
C ALA A 82 3.23 -1.24 -9.91
N LEU A 83 3.54 -1.88 -11.03
CA LEU A 83 4.79 -2.60 -11.24
C LEU A 83 5.52 -1.96 -12.42
N THR A 84 6.71 -1.42 -12.16
CA THR A 84 7.50 -0.68 -13.13
C THR A 84 8.52 -1.59 -13.80
N SER A 85 9.22 -2.43 -13.04
CA SER A 85 10.14 -3.42 -13.58
C SER A 85 10.27 -4.65 -12.69
N LEU A 86 10.61 -5.77 -13.32
CA LEU A 86 11.00 -7.02 -12.69
C LEU A 86 12.33 -7.47 -13.29
N ARG A 87 13.32 -7.75 -12.45
CA ARG A 87 14.59 -8.33 -12.86
C ARG A 87 14.87 -9.61 -12.10
N ILE A 88 15.41 -10.60 -12.80
CA ILE A 88 15.83 -11.88 -12.24
C ILE A 88 17.28 -12.10 -12.65
N ASP A 89 18.17 -12.31 -11.68
CA ASP A 89 19.62 -12.43 -11.90
C ASP A 89 20.22 -11.26 -12.71
N GLY A 90 19.62 -10.07 -12.56
CA GLY A 90 20.02 -8.84 -13.25
C GLY A 90 19.42 -8.67 -14.66
N GLU A 91 18.72 -9.67 -15.20
CA GLU A 91 18.04 -9.63 -16.50
C GLU A 91 16.62 -9.08 -16.37
N ASP A 92 16.24 -8.15 -17.26
CA ASP A 92 14.88 -7.60 -17.30
C ASP A 92 13.88 -8.62 -17.82
N ILE A 93 12.83 -8.86 -17.05
CA ILE A 93 11.72 -9.71 -17.44
C ILE A 93 10.55 -8.83 -17.85
N ALA A 94 10.12 -8.95 -19.10
CA ALA A 94 8.98 -8.20 -19.60
C ALA A 94 7.63 -8.72 -19.04
N PRO A 95 6.61 -7.84 -18.91
CA PRO A 95 5.24 -8.28 -18.67
C PRO A 95 4.81 -9.19 -19.81
N ARG A 96 4.00 -10.20 -19.49
CA ARG A 96 3.47 -11.10 -20.48
C ARG A 96 2.50 -10.36 -21.41
N GLY A 97 2.87 -10.24 -22.67
CA GLY A 97 1.96 -9.88 -23.77
C GLY A 97 1.29 -11.11 -24.38
N ASP A 98 1.18 -11.17 -25.71
CA ASP A 98 0.60 -12.31 -26.42
C ASP A 98 1.53 -13.55 -26.49
N GLY A 99 2.78 -13.39 -26.04
CA GLY A 99 3.79 -14.43 -26.04
C GLY A 99 3.59 -15.54 -24.98
N PRO A 100 4.37 -16.64 -25.09
CA PRO A 100 4.33 -17.73 -24.14
C PRO A 100 5.05 -17.42 -22.81
N SER A 101 5.93 -16.41 -22.78
CA SER A 101 6.76 -16.04 -21.63
C SER A 101 6.53 -14.61 -21.14
N GLY A 102 6.91 -14.38 -19.89
CA GLY A 102 6.79 -13.09 -19.20
C GLY A 102 6.08 -13.22 -17.85
N TYR A 103 6.08 -12.13 -17.08
CA TYR A 103 5.40 -12.11 -15.78
C TYR A 103 3.93 -11.68 -15.92
N VAL A 104 3.08 -12.19 -15.04
CA VAL A 104 1.68 -11.78 -14.87
C VAL A 104 1.53 -11.31 -13.44
N ALA A 105 1.19 -10.03 -13.27
CA ALA A 105 0.88 -9.46 -11.97
C ALA A 105 -0.52 -9.88 -11.52
N ARG A 106 -0.64 -10.36 -10.30
CA ARG A 106 -1.92 -10.60 -9.62
C ARG A 106 -2.08 -9.48 -8.62
N GLU A 107 -2.50 -8.34 -9.15
CA GLU A 107 -2.47 -7.04 -8.46
C GLU A 107 -3.22 -7.10 -7.14
N ALA A 108 -4.40 -7.71 -7.17
CA ALA A 108 -5.23 -7.93 -6.00
C ALA A 108 -4.52 -8.77 -4.92
N GLU A 109 -3.88 -9.87 -5.30
CA GLU A 109 -3.31 -10.84 -4.37
C GLU A 109 -1.91 -10.47 -3.88
N GLY A 110 -1.20 -9.58 -4.59
CA GLY A 110 0.16 -9.20 -4.22
C GLY A 110 1.21 -10.26 -4.59
N TRP A 111 0.99 -11.01 -5.67
CA TRP A 111 2.00 -11.95 -6.15
C TRP A 111 2.19 -11.86 -7.67
N LEU A 112 3.33 -12.37 -8.13
CA LEU A 112 3.68 -12.46 -9.54
C LEU A 112 3.70 -13.93 -9.96
N ASP A 113 3.02 -14.24 -11.07
CA ASP A 113 3.13 -15.54 -11.74
C ASP A 113 4.08 -15.38 -12.95
N LEU A 114 5.16 -16.14 -13.00
CA LEU A 114 6.09 -16.17 -14.12
C LEU A 114 5.74 -17.31 -15.09
N ARG A 115 5.63 -17.00 -16.38
CA ARG A 115 5.30 -17.96 -17.43
C ARG A 115 6.51 -18.19 -18.33
N GLY A 116 6.74 -19.45 -18.69
CA GLY A 116 7.90 -19.87 -19.50
C GLY A 116 9.24 -19.87 -18.76
N HIS A 117 9.28 -19.37 -17.53
CA HIS A 117 10.47 -19.29 -16.67
C HIS A 117 10.09 -19.60 -15.21
N THR A 118 11.09 -19.66 -14.34
CA THR A 118 10.94 -19.73 -12.89
C THR A 118 11.74 -18.62 -12.23
N PHE A 119 11.32 -18.21 -11.04
CA PHE A 119 12.11 -17.34 -10.18
C PHE A 119 13.31 -18.15 -9.69
N THR A 120 14.47 -17.92 -10.29
CA THR A 120 15.70 -18.71 -10.03
C THR A 120 16.06 -18.69 -8.55
N VAL A 121 16.53 -19.82 -8.02
CA VAL A 121 16.89 -19.91 -6.60
C VAL A 121 18.10 -19.02 -6.33
N GLY A 122 17.97 -18.07 -5.40
CA GLY A 122 19.03 -17.14 -5.05
C GLY A 122 18.62 -16.18 -3.94
N LEU A 123 19.61 -15.53 -3.32
CA LEU A 123 19.37 -14.51 -2.30
C LEU A 123 19.42 -13.12 -2.93
N GLY A 124 18.37 -12.32 -2.75
CA GLY A 124 18.23 -10.97 -3.29
C GLY A 124 18.41 -10.87 -4.80
N ASN A 125 18.25 -11.99 -5.52
CA ASN A 125 18.49 -12.08 -6.96
C ASN A 125 17.29 -11.63 -7.79
N ILE A 126 16.16 -11.37 -7.12
CA ILE A 126 14.98 -10.79 -7.73
C ILE A 126 14.86 -9.34 -7.30
N GLU A 127 14.75 -8.45 -8.26
CA GLU A 127 14.53 -7.02 -8.04
C GLU A 127 13.18 -6.63 -8.63
N VAL A 128 12.30 -6.13 -7.77
CA VAL A 128 10.99 -5.61 -8.15
C VAL A 128 10.96 -4.12 -7.90
N VAL A 129 10.64 -3.33 -8.92
CA VAL A 129 10.47 -1.88 -8.79
C VAL A 129 9.00 -1.54 -9.00
N GLY A 130 8.40 -0.83 -8.05
CA GLY A 130 7.02 -0.40 -8.14
C GLY A 130 6.45 0.09 -6.82
N ARG A 131 5.13 0.21 -6.77
CA ARG A 131 4.38 0.70 -5.61
C ARG A 131 3.43 -0.40 -5.15
N LEU A 132 3.58 -0.81 -3.89
CA LEU A 132 2.77 -1.85 -3.26
C LEU A 132 1.99 -1.24 -2.09
N GLY A 133 0.72 -1.61 -1.94
CA GLY A 133 -0.22 -1.07 -0.97
C GLY A 133 -1.47 -0.50 -1.62
N TYR A 134 -2.38 0.01 -0.81
CA TYR A 134 -3.62 0.63 -1.28
C TYR A 134 -3.34 2.04 -1.81
N ASP A 135 -3.60 2.24 -3.11
CA ASP A 135 -3.44 3.53 -3.78
C ASP A 135 -4.77 4.32 -3.88
N PRO A 136 -4.84 5.58 -3.38
CA PRO A 136 -5.99 6.47 -3.52
C PRO A 136 -6.37 6.86 -4.96
N VAL A 137 -5.40 6.90 -5.87
CA VAL A 137 -5.63 7.18 -7.30
C VAL A 137 -6.35 5.98 -7.93
N LEU A 138 -5.89 4.76 -7.65
CA LEU A 138 -6.56 3.55 -8.14
C LEU A 138 -7.96 3.38 -7.54
N ALA A 139 -8.20 3.86 -6.32
CA ALA A 139 -9.53 3.84 -5.70
C ALA A 139 -10.62 4.59 -6.51
N LEU A 140 -10.22 5.51 -7.40
CA LEU A 140 -11.14 6.21 -8.30
C LEU A 140 -11.78 5.25 -9.32
N SER A 141 -11.01 4.31 -9.87
CA SER A 141 -11.47 3.33 -10.85
C SER A 141 -11.78 1.97 -10.24
N GLU A 142 -11.13 1.59 -9.14
CA GLU A 142 -11.14 0.24 -8.60
C GLU A 142 -11.88 0.11 -7.26
N ARG A 143 -12.88 -0.77 -7.25
CA ARG A 143 -13.74 -0.99 -6.08
C ARG A 143 -12.98 -1.51 -4.86
N ARG A 144 -11.94 -2.34 -5.06
CA ARG A 144 -11.19 -2.95 -3.96
C ARG A 144 -10.40 -1.91 -3.18
N HIS A 145 -9.61 -1.10 -3.88
CA HIS A 145 -8.86 0.01 -3.30
C HIS A 145 -9.79 0.96 -2.55
N ARG A 146 -10.90 1.36 -3.18
CA ARG A 146 -11.89 2.24 -2.57
C ARG A 146 -12.47 1.70 -1.27
N ARG A 147 -12.88 0.43 -1.26
CA ARG A 147 -13.47 -0.18 -0.07
C ARG A 147 -12.45 -0.30 1.07
N ALA A 148 -11.26 -0.80 0.77
CA ALA A 148 -10.22 -0.95 1.78
C ALA A 148 -9.80 0.39 2.40
N LEU A 149 -9.61 1.43 1.58
CA LEU A 149 -9.27 2.76 2.09
C LEU A 149 -10.39 3.35 2.95
N ALA A 150 -11.66 3.16 2.58
CA ALA A 150 -12.78 3.60 3.41
C ALA A 150 -12.86 2.85 4.75
N ASP A 151 -12.61 1.54 4.74
CA ASP A 151 -12.59 0.71 5.95
C ASP A 151 -11.41 1.10 6.86
N LEU A 152 -10.23 1.39 6.29
CA LEU A 152 -9.05 1.87 7.00
C LEU A 152 -9.23 3.26 7.59
N GLU A 153 -9.84 4.18 6.84
CA GLU A 153 -10.19 5.51 7.33
C GLU A 153 -11.18 5.39 8.50
N ALA A 154 -12.24 4.58 8.35
CA ALA A 154 -13.20 4.35 9.44
C ALA A 154 -12.54 3.73 10.68
N ALA A 155 -11.62 2.77 10.51
CA ALA A 155 -10.86 2.19 11.62
C ALA A 155 -9.99 3.24 12.31
N CYS A 156 -9.30 4.10 11.55
CA CYS A 156 -8.48 5.18 12.09
C CYS A 156 -9.31 6.20 12.89
N LEU A 157 -10.53 6.48 12.46
CA LEU A 157 -11.46 7.38 13.13
C LEU A 157 -12.08 6.78 14.41
N LEU A 158 -12.03 5.46 14.59
CA LEU A 158 -12.60 4.76 15.76
C LEU A 158 -11.62 4.55 16.91
N LEU A 159 -10.31 4.69 16.66
CA LEU A 159 -9.23 4.57 17.66
C LEU A 159 -9.04 5.86 18.46
#